data_AF-A0A0D6AK18-F1
#
_entry.id   AF-A0A0D6AK18-F1
#
_cell.length_a   1.000
_cell.length_b   1.000
_cell.length_c   1.000
_cell.angle_alpha   90.00
_cell.angle_beta   90.00
_cell.angle_gamma   90.00
#
_symmetry.space_group_name_H-M   'P 1'
#
loop_
_entity.id
_entity.type
_entity.pdbx_description
1 polymer ?
#
loop_
_entity_poly.entity_id
_entity_poly.type
_entity_poly.pdbx_seq_one_letter_code
_entity_poly.pdbx_strand_id
1 'polypeptide(L)'
;MTNLQIKEKINNYLDKLPTSKLEEIASYIERIYQAEESEHKSTKQPSELGKKLRAIRSEIIAQGEPLLTAEQVEIEKRIRQGEYQEN
;
A
#
# COMPACT_ATOMS: atom_id res chain seq x y z
N MET A 1 -20.39 -12.85 -15.04
CA MET A 1 -20.37 -11.50 -15.61
C MET A 1 -18.95 -10.99 -15.52
N THR A 2 -18.33 -10.56 -16.63
CA THR A 2 -16.92 -10.15 -16.64
C THR A 2 -16.76 -8.73 -16.12
N ASN A 3 -15.57 -8.38 -15.62
CA ASN A 3 -15.27 -7.02 -15.15
C ASN A 3 -15.53 -5.94 -16.22
N LEU A 4 -15.35 -6.29 -17.50
CA LEU A 4 -15.64 -5.41 -18.63
C LEU A 4 -17.15 -5.11 -18.72
N GLN A 5 -18.00 -6.14 -18.63
CA GLN A 5 -19.46 -5.99 -18.65
C GLN A 5 -19.99 -5.17 -17.48
N ILE A 6 -19.33 -5.22 -16.32
CA ILE A 6 -19.70 -4.43 -15.14
C ILE A 6 -19.36 -2.95 -15.38
N LYS A 7 -18.17 -2.64 -15.89
CA LYS A 7 -17.76 -1.26 -16.23
C LYS A 7 -18.70 -0.62 -17.25
N GLU A 8 -19.02 -1.35 -18.32
CA GLU A 8 -19.94 -0.88 -19.35
C GLU A 8 -21.33 -0.58 -18.79
N LYS A 9 -21.85 -1.42 -17.89
CA LYS A 9 -23.12 -1.14 -17.22
C LYS A 9 -23.06 0.12 -16.37
N ILE A 10 -22.02 0.28 -15.56
CA ILE A 10 -21.87 1.45 -14.68
C ILE A 10 -21.84 2.74 -15.51
N ASN A 11 -21.03 2.80 -16.56
CA ASN A 11 -20.95 3.99 -17.42
C ASN A 11 -22.32 4.33 -18.04
N ASN A 12 -23.02 3.32 -18.58
CA ASN A 12 -24.36 3.50 -19.13
C ASN A 12 -25.39 4.01 -18.10
N TYR A 13 -25.21 3.73 -16.81
CA TYR A 13 -26.06 4.27 -15.75
C TYR A 13 -25.67 5.69 -15.37
N LEU A 14 -24.37 6.00 -15.29
CA LEU A 14 -23.88 7.33 -14.94
C LEU A 14 -24.29 8.37 -15.99
N ASP A 15 -24.24 8.02 -17.28
CA ASP A 15 -24.62 8.91 -18.39
C ASP A 15 -26.10 9.33 -18.37
N LYS A 16 -26.95 8.59 -17.64
CA LYS A 16 -28.39 8.84 -17.53
C LYS A 16 -28.78 9.66 -16.30
N LEU A 17 -27.83 9.97 -15.43
CA LEU A 17 -28.09 10.69 -14.18
C LEU A 17 -28.01 12.21 -14.38
N PRO A 18 -28.82 12.98 -13.63
CA PRO A 18 -28.69 14.44 -13.60
C PRO A 18 -27.40 14.85 -12.89
N THR A 19 -26.89 16.03 -13.22
CA THR A 19 -25.63 16.59 -12.68
C THR A 19 -25.59 16.61 -11.16
N SER A 20 -26.70 16.96 -10.49
CA SER A 20 -26.77 16.98 -9.03
C SER A 20 -26.54 15.61 -8.39
N LYS A 21 -26.96 14.53 -9.05
CA LYS A 21 -26.72 13.16 -8.58
C LYS A 21 -25.28 12.71 -8.84
N LEU A 22 -24.67 13.17 -9.92
CA LEU A 22 -23.26 12.94 -10.19
C LEU A 22 -22.36 13.62 -9.14
N GLU A 23 -22.70 14.85 -8.73
CA GLU A 23 -22.01 15.58 -7.67
C GLU A 23 -22.12 14.88 -6.30
N GLU A 24 -23.30 14.35 -5.97
CA GLU A 24 -23.52 13.55 -4.76
C GLU A 24 -22.65 12.28 -4.75
N ILE A 25 -22.59 11.58 -5.89
CA ILE A 25 -21.75 10.39 -6.06
C ILE A 25 -20.26 10.75 -5.96
N ALA A 26 -19.82 11.83 -6.61
CA ALA A 26 -18.44 12.29 -6.56
C ALA A 26 -18.02 12.61 -5.11
N SER A 27 -18.87 13.34 -4.37
CA SER A 27 -18.63 13.68 -2.97
C SER A 27 -18.56 12.44 -2.07
N TYR A 28 -19.40 11.44 -2.33
CA TYR A 28 -19.39 10.18 -1.59
C TYR A 28 -18.10 9.37 -1.85
N ILE A 29 -17.67 9.28 -3.11
CA ILE A 29 -16.43 8.61 -3.51
C ILE A 29 -15.23 9.29 -2.86
N GLU A 30 -15.16 10.63 -2.91
CA GLU A 30 -14.09 11.40 -2.30
C GLU A 30 -13.99 11.13 -0.78
N ARG A 31 -15.12 11.09 -0.08
CA ARG A 31 -15.16 10.77 1.36
C ARG A 31 -14.61 9.37 1.67
N ILE A 32 -14.91 8.38 0.83
CA ILE A 32 -14.39 7.01 1.00
C ILE A 32 -12.87 7.00 0.84
N TYR A 33 -12.34 7.58 -0.24
CA TYR A 33 -10.91 7.60 -0.48
C TYR A 33 -10.14 8.37 0.62
N GLN A 34 -10.68 9.49 1.10
CA GLN A 34 -10.08 10.21 2.24
C GLN A 34 -10.08 9.39 3.53
N ALA A 35 -11.16 8.62 3.78
CA ALA A 35 -11.22 7.73 4.94
C ALA A 35 -10.20 6.59 4.84
N GLU A 36 -10.09 5.94 3.67
CA GLU A 36 -9.11 4.87 3.42
C GLU A 36 -7.66 5.36 3.55
N GLU A 37 -7.33 6.56 3.05
CA GLU A 37 -6.00 7.16 3.22
C GLU A 37 -5.66 7.43 4.70
N SER A 38 -6.67 7.72 5.53
CA SER A 38 -6.50 7.97 6.96
C SER A 38 -6.34 6.68 7.77
N GLU A 39 -6.94 5.56 7.35
CA GLU A 39 -6.82 4.26 8.03
C GLU A 39 -5.47 3.57 7.78
N HIS A 40 -4.85 3.80 6.61
CA HIS A 40 -3.51 3.26 6.31
C HIS A 40 -2.38 4.01 7.00
N LYS A 41 -2.62 5.25 7.44
CA LYS A 41 -1.70 5.97 8.32
C LYS A 41 -2.04 5.64 9.77
N SER A 42 -1.64 4.44 10.20
CA SER A 42 -1.60 4.09 11.62
C SER A 42 -0.74 5.12 12.37
N THR A 43 -1.36 6.17 12.88
CA THR A 43 -0.80 7.15 13.82
C THR A 43 -0.68 6.58 15.22
N LYS A 44 -0.79 5.24 15.39
CA LYS A 44 -0.53 4.58 16.66
C LYS A 44 0.91 4.89 17.06
N GLN A 45 1.03 5.80 18.02
CA GLN A 45 2.29 6.12 18.67
C GLN A 45 2.89 4.80 19.16
N PRO A 46 4.17 4.53 18.86
CA PRO A 46 4.79 3.28 19.27
C PRO A 46 4.72 3.18 20.79
N SER A 47 4.20 2.06 21.28
CA SER A 47 4.16 1.78 22.72
C SER A 47 5.58 1.82 23.30
N GLU A 48 5.71 2.11 24.59
CA GLU A 48 7.02 2.10 25.26
C GLU A 48 7.73 0.74 25.13
N LEU A 49 6.96 -0.36 25.18
CA LEU A 49 7.49 -1.69 24.89
C LEU A 49 7.97 -1.80 23.43
N GLY A 50 7.19 -1.29 22.47
CA GLY A 50 7.58 -1.27 21.06
C GLY A 50 8.85 -0.47 20.79
N LYS A 51 9.04 0.66 21.48
CA LYS A 51 10.29 1.45 21.42
C LYS A 51 11.48 0.64 21.96
N LYS A 52 11.34 0.01 23.12
CA LYS A 52 12.38 -0.83 23.73
C LYS A 52 12.77 -2.01 22.85
N LEU A 53 11.79 -2.73 22.29
CA LEU A 53 12.05 -3.86 21.39
C LEU A 53 12.77 -3.44 20.11
N ARG A 54 12.43 -2.26 19.55
CA ARG A 54 13.16 -1.71 18.39
C ARG A 54 14.61 -1.37 18.74
N ALA A 55 14.86 -0.78 19.90
CA ALA A 55 16.23 -0.48 20.35
C ALA A 55 17.06 -1.76 20.49
N ILE A 56 16.52 -2.79 21.17
CA ILE A 56 17.17 -4.10 21.31
C ILE A 56 17.44 -4.73 19.93
N ARG A 57 16.46 -4.68 19.01
CA ARG A 57 16.65 -5.18 17.64
C ARG A 57 17.79 -4.46 16.92
N SER A 58 17.87 -3.13 17.04
CA SER A 58 18.95 -2.34 16.44
C SER A 58 20.32 -2.71 17.01
N GLU A 59 20.42 -2.94 18.32
CA GLU A 59 21.65 -3.40 18.97
C GLU A 59 22.07 -4.78 18.47
N ILE A 60 21.13 -5.73 18.38
CA ILE A 60 21.40 -7.08 17.85
C ILE A 60 21.90 -7.00 16.39
N ILE A 61 21.27 -6.19 15.55
CA ILE A 61 21.69 -6.02 14.15
C ILE A 61 23.07 -5.38 14.07
N ALA A 62 23.39 -4.41 14.92
CA ALA A 62 24.69 -3.74 14.92
C ALA A 62 25.84 -4.64 15.41
N GLN A 63 25.54 -5.61 16.29
CA GLN A 63 26.52 -6.57 16.80
C GLN A 63 26.68 -7.81 15.92
N GLY A 64 25.66 -8.15 15.13
CA GLY A 64 25.69 -9.30 14.24
C GLY A 64 26.49 -9.03 12.96
N GLU A 65 27.14 -10.07 12.45
CA GLU A 65 27.70 -10.03 11.11
C GLU A 65 26.56 -10.07 10.08
N PRO A 66 26.54 -9.17 9.07
CA PRO A 66 25.55 -9.20 8.02
C PRO A 66 25.57 -10.54 7.26
N LEU A 67 24.42 -11.21 7.16
CA LEU A 67 24.30 -12.46 6.41
C LEU A 67 24.56 -12.30 4.91
N LEU A 68 24.36 -11.09 4.39
CA LEU A 68 24.54 -10.74 2.99
C LEU A 68 25.36 -9.47 2.90
N THR A 69 26.25 -9.41 1.91
CA THR A 69 26.91 -8.16 1.51
C THR A 69 25.90 -7.19 0.90
N ALA A 70 26.27 -5.91 0.79
CA ALA A 70 25.41 -4.90 0.17
C ALA A 70 24.98 -5.28 -1.26
N GLU A 71 25.89 -5.86 -2.03
CA GLU A 71 25.64 -6.33 -3.40
C GLU A 71 24.66 -7.52 -3.41
N GLN A 72 24.83 -8.48 -2.50
CA GLN A 72 23.92 -9.62 -2.36
C GLN A 72 22.52 -9.18 -1.92
N VAL A 73 22.40 -8.16 -1.06
CA VAL A 73 21.11 -7.56 -0.70
C VAL A 73 20.41 -6.96 -1.92
N GLU A 74 21.16 -6.31 -2.81
CA GLU A 74 20.60 -5.70 -4.01
C GLU A 74 20.19 -6.74 -5.06
N ILE A 75 20.95 -7.82 -5.20
CA ILE A 75 20.58 -8.99 -6.02
C ILE A 75 19.29 -9.62 -5.49
N GLU A 76 19.21 -9.91 -4.19
CA GLU A 76 18.03 -10.50 -3.54
C GLU A 76 16.78 -9.62 -3.72
N LYS A 77 16.93 -8.29 -3.62
CA LYS A 77 15.83 -7.35 -3.90
C LYS A 77 15.33 -7.47 -5.33
N ARG A 78 16.25 -7.46 -6.31
CA ARG A 78 15.90 -7.59 -7.73
C ARG A 78 15.28 -8.96 -8.04
N ILE A 79 15.75 -10.04 -7.42
CA ILE A 79 15.13 -11.38 -7.54
C ILE A 79 13.66 -11.33 -7.07
N ARG A 80 13.38 -10.77 -5.90
CA ARG A 80 12.02 -10.66 -5.36
C ARG A 80 11.10 -9.80 -6.22
N GLN A 81 11.67 -8.80 -6.90
CA GLN A 81 10.94 -7.93 -7.82
C GLN A 81 10.77 -8.54 -9.21
N GLY A 82 11.39 -9.70 -9.48
CA GLY A 82 11.38 -10.36 -10.80
C GLY A 82 12.28 -9.68 -11.83
N GLU A 83 13.18 -8.80 -11.39
CA GLU A 83 14.07 -7.97 -12.23
C GLU A 83 15.50 -8.53 -12.34
N TYR A 84 15.77 -9.65 -11.67
CA TYR A 84 17.06 -10.33 -11.76
C TYR A 84 16.96 -11.54 -12.68
N GLN A 85 17.74 -11.54 -13.76
CA GLN A 85 17.96 -12.70 -14.61
C GLN A 85 19.41 -13.15 -14.41
N GLU A 86 19.62 -14.36 -13.86
CA GLU A 86 20.91 -15.03 -13.91
C GLU A 86 21.16 -15.43 -15.37
N ASN A 87 22.19 -14.83 -15.99
CA ASN A 87 22.71 -15.29 -17.27
C ASN A 87 23.81 -16.33 -17.04
#